data_AF-A0A7C5SFY1-F1
#
_entry.id   AF-A0A7C5SFY1-F1
#
_cell.length_a   1.000
_cell.length_b   1.000
_cell.length_c   1.000
_cell.angle_alpha   90.00
_cell.angle_beta   90.00
_cell.angle_gamma   90.00
#
_symmetry.space_group_name_H-M   'P 1'
#
loop_
_entity.id
_entity.type
_entity.pdbx_description
1 polymer ?
#
loop_
_entity_poly.entity_id
_entity_poly.type
_entity_poly.pdbx_seq_one_letter_code
_entity_poly.pdbx_strand_id
1 'polypeptide(L)'
;MAFGHPRGLLPLFFTEMWERLAFYTMVGILLLYTTDAERGGLGLPAQQGNEIYGLYLAFVYFTPFLGGMIADRFLGYRRAVALGGLLMGGGLLLMGVPGFTFFVLGLIGLIVGNGFFKPNISVMVGNLYEPGDPRRDAGFNIFYMGINIGALLATLLVAPLMRNVFGWLWTFRAAGLGVLISVVILATQWRLLAHADRQPEHDEEDMGFGAVMTKIILPAFAVGLAGYFFARKVGMSVVSPSDFGFLVGSIPVLLFFVVLAFKAREDERPGLLALLPIFVAGGAFFMILHLNGSAMTQWARDETDRQVAGVTRALTWTHQEAFPRYYVNAAEDVPRPDPRSLLVVDDPRIAAMFGQQRLDQQAVEAIAAAEDIRVVEVSGADGHFAR
;
A
#
# COMPACT_ATOMS: atom_id res chain seq x y z
N MET A 1 -32.64 12.06 -5.45
CA MET A 1 -32.11 11.24 -4.33
C MET A 1 -31.80 9.89 -4.92
N ALA A 2 -30.58 9.37 -4.79
CA ALA A 2 -30.33 7.99 -5.18
C ALA A 2 -30.86 7.11 -4.06
N PHE A 3 -31.85 6.27 -4.37
CA PHE A 3 -32.39 5.25 -3.46
C PHE A 3 -32.85 5.75 -2.08
N GLY A 4 -33.33 7.00 -1.96
CA GLY A 4 -33.82 7.55 -0.69
C GLY A 4 -32.74 8.04 0.30
N HIS A 5 -31.47 8.03 -0.11
CA HIS A 5 -30.34 8.52 0.69
C HIS A 5 -29.97 9.98 0.39
N PRO A 6 -29.25 10.66 1.32
CA PRO A 6 -28.70 12.00 1.11
C PRO A 6 -27.89 12.09 -0.19
N ARG A 7 -28.02 13.21 -0.91
CA ARG A 7 -27.35 13.42 -2.21
C ARG A 7 -25.82 13.36 -2.11
N GLY A 8 -25.26 13.65 -0.93
CA GLY A 8 -23.81 13.55 -0.67
C GLY A 8 -23.27 12.12 -0.60
N LEU A 9 -24.13 11.10 -0.43
CA LEU A 9 -23.67 9.72 -0.30
C LEU A 9 -22.97 9.20 -1.56
N LEU A 10 -23.55 9.46 -2.74
CA LEU A 10 -22.98 9.00 -4.02
C LEU A 10 -21.59 9.61 -4.30
N PRO A 11 -21.37 10.92 -4.16
CA PRO A 11 -20.03 11.50 -4.26
C PRO A 11 -19.02 10.86 -3.31
N LEU A 12 -19.37 10.65 -2.04
CA LEU A 12 -18.47 10.02 -1.08
C LEU A 12 -18.19 8.56 -1.43
N PHE A 13 -19.21 7.82 -1.87
CA PHE A 13 -19.08 6.46 -2.39
C PHE A 13 -18.06 6.39 -3.53
N PHE A 14 -18.19 7.23 -4.56
CA PHE A 14 -17.28 7.19 -5.71
C PHE A 14 -15.88 7.67 -5.33
N THR A 15 -15.79 8.66 -4.44
CA THR A 15 -14.51 9.15 -3.93
C THR A 15 -13.76 8.02 -3.21
N GLU A 16 -14.45 7.29 -2.34
CA GLU A 16 -13.90 6.12 -1.64
C GLU A 16 -13.56 4.98 -2.60
N MET A 17 -14.45 4.67 -3.56
CA MET A 17 -14.22 3.59 -4.54
C MET A 17 -12.93 3.80 -5.34
N TRP A 18 -12.69 5.01 -5.86
CA TRP A 18 -11.49 5.35 -6.61
C TRP A 18 -10.21 5.29 -5.76
N GLU A 19 -10.30 5.76 -4.51
CA GLU A 19 -9.18 5.68 -3.58
C GLU A 19 -8.87 4.22 -3.20
N ARG A 20 -9.90 3.40 -2.95
CA ARG A 20 -9.74 1.97 -2.65
C ARG A 20 -9.20 1.18 -3.83
N LEU A 21 -9.59 1.53 -5.06
CA LEU A 21 -8.97 0.97 -6.26
C LEU A 21 -7.45 1.20 -6.25
N ALA A 22 -6.99 2.41 -5.94
CA ALA A 22 -5.57 2.71 -5.86
C ALA A 22 -4.87 1.99 -4.69
N PHE A 23 -5.50 1.95 -3.51
CA PHE A 23 -4.96 1.27 -2.34
C PHE A 23 -4.78 -0.24 -2.58
N TYR A 24 -5.80 -0.92 -3.09
CA TYR A 24 -5.70 -2.36 -3.35
C TYR A 24 -4.78 -2.69 -4.53
N THR A 25 -4.67 -1.78 -5.51
CA THR A 25 -3.64 -1.89 -6.55
C THR A 25 -2.26 -1.86 -5.92
N MET A 26 -2.01 -0.89 -5.02
CA MET A 26 -0.75 -0.77 -4.29
C MET A 26 -0.44 -2.01 -3.43
N VAL A 27 -1.40 -2.48 -2.64
CA VAL A 27 -1.27 -3.68 -1.80
C VAL A 27 -0.92 -4.92 -2.62
N GLY A 28 -1.53 -5.09 -3.79
CA GLY A 28 -1.29 -6.25 -4.66
C GLY A 28 0.04 -6.22 -5.42
N ILE A 29 0.66 -5.04 -5.60
CA ILE A 29 1.85 -4.90 -6.43
C ILE A 29 3.11 -4.49 -5.68
N LEU A 30 3.01 -3.90 -4.49
CA LEU A 30 4.16 -3.29 -3.79
C LEU A 30 5.31 -4.26 -3.56
N LEU A 31 5.03 -5.43 -2.97
CA LEU A 31 6.06 -6.44 -2.73
C LEU A 31 6.64 -6.97 -4.04
N LEU A 32 5.79 -7.19 -5.04
CA LEU A 32 6.22 -7.69 -6.34
C LEU A 32 7.08 -6.66 -7.06
N TYR A 33 6.76 -5.37 -6.99
CA TYR A 33 7.56 -4.29 -7.58
C TYR A 33 8.91 -4.10 -6.87
N THR A 34 8.91 -4.12 -5.54
CA THR A 34 10.14 -3.93 -4.75
C THR A 34 11.12 -5.07 -4.96
N THR A 35 10.64 -6.30 -5.14
CA THR A 35 11.49 -7.49 -5.30
C THR A 35 11.74 -7.91 -6.74
N ASP A 36 11.00 -7.37 -7.71
CA ASP A 36 11.22 -7.68 -9.12
C ASP A 36 12.56 -7.08 -9.58
N ALA A 37 13.49 -7.98 -9.88
CA ALA A 37 14.83 -7.69 -10.33
C ALA A 37 14.99 -7.84 -11.85
N GLU A 38 13.91 -7.98 -12.62
CA GLU A 38 13.96 -8.31 -14.07
C GLU A 38 13.12 -7.39 -14.95
N ARG A 39 11.94 -6.97 -14.48
CA ARG A 39 10.94 -6.31 -15.34
C ARG A 39 10.74 -4.85 -14.98
N GLY A 40 11.82 -4.22 -14.51
CA GLY A 40 11.85 -2.81 -14.10
C GLY A 40 11.29 -2.56 -12.70
N GLY A 41 11.35 -3.55 -11.81
CA GLY A 41 11.17 -3.32 -10.37
C GLY A 41 12.42 -2.72 -9.71
N LEU A 42 12.45 -2.71 -8.37
CA LEU A 42 13.60 -2.18 -7.62
C LEU A 42 14.72 -3.20 -7.39
N GLY A 43 14.44 -4.50 -7.56
CA GLY A 43 15.41 -5.58 -7.38
C GLY A 43 15.92 -5.74 -5.94
N LEU A 44 15.12 -5.37 -4.93
CA LEU A 44 15.49 -5.52 -3.54
C LEU A 44 15.38 -6.98 -3.07
N PRO A 45 16.20 -7.41 -2.09
CA PRO A 45 16.02 -8.71 -1.45
C PRO A 45 14.60 -8.88 -0.90
N ALA A 46 14.07 -10.11 -0.99
CA ALA A 46 12.72 -10.43 -0.52
C ALA A 46 12.45 -10.01 0.93
N GLN A 47 13.46 -10.10 1.80
CA GLN A 47 13.39 -9.63 3.18
C GLN A 47 13.12 -8.12 3.26
N GLN A 48 13.88 -7.31 2.51
CA GLN A 48 13.69 -5.85 2.49
C GLN A 48 12.35 -5.45 1.86
N GLY A 49 11.92 -6.15 0.81
CA GLY A 49 10.60 -5.92 0.21
C GLY A 49 9.45 -6.19 1.19
N ASN A 50 9.54 -7.29 1.96
CA ASN A 50 8.56 -7.60 3.02
C ASN A 50 8.59 -6.57 4.16
N GLU A 51 9.77 -6.11 4.57
CA GLU A 51 9.95 -5.06 5.57
C GLU A 51 9.28 -3.74 5.13
N ILE A 52 9.52 -3.31 3.88
CA ILE A 52 8.88 -2.13 3.29
C ILE A 52 7.34 -2.29 3.27
N TYR A 53 6.84 -3.45 2.86
CA TYR A 53 5.41 -3.74 2.83
C TYR A 53 4.77 -3.69 4.23
N GLY A 54 5.41 -4.32 5.21
CA GLY A 54 4.95 -4.36 6.60
C GLY A 54 4.92 -2.96 7.23
N LEU A 55 6.01 -2.20 7.09
CA LEU A 55 6.09 -0.82 7.60
C LEU A 55 5.10 0.10 6.90
N TYR A 56 4.94 -0.02 5.59
CA TYR A 56 3.93 0.72 4.84
C TYR A 56 2.54 0.53 5.45
N LEU A 57 2.12 -0.71 5.66
CA LEU A 57 0.83 -1.01 6.27
C LEU A 57 0.75 -0.51 7.71
N ALA A 58 1.78 -0.74 8.52
CA ALA A 58 1.83 -0.27 9.90
C ALA A 58 1.56 1.24 9.98
N PHE A 59 2.21 2.03 9.12
CA PHE A 59 1.98 3.47 9.08
C PHE A 59 0.63 3.86 8.45
N VAL A 60 0.14 3.15 7.44
CA VAL A 60 -1.22 3.36 6.88
C VAL A 60 -2.31 3.16 7.92
N TYR A 61 -2.14 2.25 8.87
CA TYR A 61 -3.10 2.08 9.98
C TYR A 61 -2.85 3.06 11.13
N PHE A 62 -1.63 3.58 11.28
CA PHE A 62 -1.27 4.52 12.34
C PHE A 62 -1.61 5.99 12.02
N THR A 63 -1.26 6.49 10.83
CA THR A 63 -1.44 7.90 10.47
C THR A 63 -2.89 8.41 10.47
N PRO A 64 -3.94 7.59 10.26
CA PRO A 64 -5.33 8.00 10.43
C PRO A 64 -5.63 8.61 11.80
N PHE A 65 -5.00 8.10 12.87
CA PHE A 65 -5.17 8.68 14.20
C PHE A 65 -4.77 10.15 14.22
N LEU A 66 -3.61 10.48 13.65
CA LEU A 66 -3.09 11.84 13.58
C LEU A 66 -3.92 12.72 12.62
N GLY A 67 -4.23 12.20 11.43
CA GLY A 67 -4.95 12.96 10.42
C GLY A 67 -6.41 13.25 10.77
N GLY A 68 -7.07 12.36 11.52
CA GLY A 68 -8.39 12.59 12.10
C GLY A 68 -8.37 13.75 13.11
N MET A 69 -7.49 13.67 14.11
CA MET A 69 -7.36 14.73 15.11
C MET A 69 -7.04 16.11 14.51
N ILE A 70 -6.22 16.18 13.46
CA ILE A 70 -5.92 17.44 12.78
C ILE A 70 -7.15 17.99 12.06
N ALA A 71 -7.97 17.11 11.45
CA ALA A 71 -9.19 17.51 10.78
C ALA A 71 -10.26 18.00 11.76
N ASP A 72 -10.43 17.30 12.88
CA ASP A 72 -11.37 17.67 13.95
C ASP A 72 -11.06 19.07 14.48
N ARG A 73 -9.78 19.41 14.65
CA ARG A 73 -9.36 20.62 15.38
C ARG A 73 -9.01 21.81 14.50
N PHE A 74 -8.49 21.58 13.30
CA PHE A 74 -7.85 22.67 12.53
C PHE A 74 -8.33 22.76 11.09
N LEU A 75 -8.53 21.62 10.41
CA LEU A 75 -8.63 21.62 8.94
C LEU A 75 -10.09 21.51 8.44
N GLY A 76 -10.94 20.77 9.14
CA GLY A 76 -12.22 20.29 8.63
C GLY A 76 -12.06 19.05 7.74
N TYR A 77 -13.11 18.24 7.66
CA TYR A 77 -13.08 16.93 7.01
C TYR A 77 -12.92 17.01 5.49
N ARG A 78 -13.66 17.89 4.82
CA ARG A 78 -13.57 18.03 3.35
C ARG A 78 -12.17 18.40 2.90
N ARG A 79 -11.54 19.34 3.61
CA ARG A 79 -10.18 19.79 3.30
C ARG A 79 -9.16 18.72 3.62
N ALA A 80 -9.32 17.98 4.72
CA ALA A 80 -8.48 16.84 5.04
C ALA A 80 -8.57 15.73 3.97
N VAL A 81 -9.78 15.37 3.53
CA VAL A 81 -9.97 14.38 2.46
C VAL A 81 -9.35 14.85 1.15
N ALA A 82 -9.53 16.12 0.76
CA ALA A 82 -8.91 16.69 -0.44
C ALA A 82 -7.38 16.66 -0.37
N LEU A 83 -6.80 17.12 0.75
CA LEU A 83 -5.36 17.08 0.99
C LEU A 83 -4.83 15.65 0.94
N GLY A 84 -5.52 14.72 1.60
CA GLY A 84 -5.17 13.32 1.62
C GLY A 84 -5.15 12.70 0.22
N GLY A 85 -6.18 12.98 -0.58
CA GLY A 85 -6.27 12.49 -1.96
C GLY A 85 -5.19 13.10 -2.86
N LEU A 86 -4.86 14.38 -2.71
CA LEU A 86 -3.77 15.02 -3.45
C LEU A 86 -2.40 14.43 -3.10
N LEU A 87 -2.13 14.18 -1.81
CA LEU A 87 -0.88 13.57 -1.35
C LEU A 87 -0.74 12.12 -1.84
N MET A 88 -1.81 11.32 -1.77
CA MET A 88 -1.81 9.95 -2.27
C MET A 88 -1.67 9.90 -3.80
N GLY A 89 -2.45 10.70 -4.53
CA GLY A 89 -2.39 10.78 -5.99
C GLY A 89 -1.02 11.26 -6.48
N GLY A 90 -0.49 12.32 -5.87
CA GLY A 90 0.86 12.81 -6.14
C GLY A 90 1.94 11.80 -5.79
N GLY A 91 1.80 11.10 -4.66
CA GLY A 91 2.74 10.06 -4.24
C GLY A 91 2.80 8.89 -5.20
N LEU A 92 1.65 8.41 -5.68
CA LEU A 92 1.56 7.37 -6.70
C LEU A 92 2.14 7.82 -8.05
N LEU A 93 1.91 9.07 -8.46
CA LEU A 93 2.54 9.63 -9.66
C LEU A 93 4.06 9.73 -9.53
N LEU A 94 4.58 10.08 -8.34
CA LEU A 94 6.01 10.06 -8.05
C LEU A 94 6.57 8.64 -8.14
N MET A 95 5.89 7.62 -7.60
CA MET A 95 6.30 6.21 -7.80
C MET A 95 6.28 5.77 -9.26
N GLY A 96 5.49 6.45 -10.10
CA GLY A 96 5.49 6.29 -11.54
C GLY A 96 6.71 6.90 -12.26
N VAL A 97 7.62 7.55 -11.54
CA VAL A 97 8.89 8.08 -12.06
C VAL A 97 10.03 7.14 -11.68
N PRO A 98 10.97 6.84 -12.59
CA PRO A 98 12.10 5.99 -12.26
C PRO A 98 12.97 6.51 -11.11
N GLY A 99 13.27 5.63 -10.15
CA GLY A 99 14.28 5.86 -9.12
C GLY A 99 13.79 5.60 -7.70
N PHE A 100 14.68 5.05 -6.87
CA PHE A 100 14.38 4.70 -5.49
C PHE A 100 13.91 5.89 -4.63
N THR A 101 14.50 7.07 -4.82
CA THR A 101 14.09 8.29 -4.10
C THR A 101 12.64 8.67 -4.37
N PHE A 102 12.20 8.62 -5.64
CA PHE A 102 10.82 8.92 -6.00
C PHE A 102 9.85 7.87 -5.45
N PHE A 103 10.26 6.61 -5.42
CA PHE A 103 9.51 5.55 -4.75
C PHE A 103 9.32 5.84 -3.25
N VAL A 104 10.38 6.17 -2.51
CA VAL A 104 10.30 6.47 -1.07
C VAL A 104 9.46 7.71 -0.80
N LEU A 105 9.68 8.81 -1.53
CA LEU A 105 8.87 10.03 -1.39
C LEU A 105 7.39 9.77 -1.71
N GLY A 106 7.14 8.95 -2.73
CA GLY A 106 5.80 8.50 -3.06
C GLY A 106 5.15 7.73 -1.92
N LEU A 107 5.90 6.82 -1.29
CA LEU A 107 5.39 5.96 -0.21
C LEU A 107 5.03 6.77 1.02
N ILE A 108 5.85 7.76 1.35
CA ILE A 108 5.56 8.75 2.40
C ILE A 108 4.30 9.54 2.05
N GLY A 109 4.16 10.00 0.80
CA GLY A 109 2.96 10.69 0.33
C GLY A 109 1.69 9.86 0.47
N LEU A 110 1.75 8.56 0.16
CA LEU A 110 0.65 7.61 0.38
C LEU A 110 0.31 7.46 1.87
N ILE A 111 1.31 7.26 2.73
CA ILE A 111 1.15 7.08 4.17
C ILE A 111 0.48 8.31 4.82
N VAL A 112 1.02 9.51 4.53
CA VAL A 112 0.49 10.76 5.09
C VAL A 112 -0.88 11.07 4.49
N GLY A 113 -1.03 10.89 3.18
CA GLY A 113 -2.28 11.16 2.49
C GLY A 113 -3.42 10.26 2.95
N ASN A 114 -3.15 8.97 3.16
CA ASN A 114 -4.12 8.03 3.74
C ASN A 114 -4.55 8.47 5.15
N GLY A 115 -3.61 8.96 5.95
CA GLY A 115 -3.89 9.48 7.29
C GLY A 115 -4.92 10.61 7.29
N PHE A 116 -4.84 11.53 6.33
CA PHE A 116 -5.83 12.60 6.18
C PHE A 116 -7.11 12.17 5.48
N PHE A 117 -7.07 11.18 4.59
CA PHE A 117 -8.24 10.77 3.82
C PHE A 117 -9.17 9.87 4.61
N LYS A 118 -8.64 8.78 5.17
CA LYS A 118 -9.42 7.66 5.71
C LYS A 118 -10.37 7.96 6.86
N PRO A 119 -9.90 8.55 7.97
CA PRO A 119 -10.78 8.78 9.11
C PRO A 119 -11.87 9.79 8.73
N ASN A 120 -11.50 10.78 7.92
CA ASN A 120 -12.31 11.95 7.66
C ASN A 120 -13.43 11.68 6.65
N ILE A 121 -13.19 10.87 5.62
CA ILE A 121 -14.26 10.52 4.66
C ILE A 121 -15.36 9.68 5.32
N SER A 122 -15.02 8.80 6.26
CA SER A 122 -15.98 7.97 7.00
C SER A 122 -16.84 8.81 7.95
N VAL A 123 -16.22 9.81 8.61
CA VAL A 123 -16.95 10.79 9.43
C VAL A 123 -17.93 11.60 8.58
N MET A 124 -17.50 12.06 7.39
CA MET A 124 -18.39 12.76 6.46
C MET A 124 -19.62 11.95 6.08
N VAL A 125 -19.49 10.64 5.85
CA VAL A 125 -20.65 9.76 5.58
C VAL A 125 -21.60 9.72 6.77
N GLY A 126 -21.07 9.60 7.99
CA GLY A 126 -21.86 9.67 9.21
C GLY A 126 -22.64 10.97 9.34
N ASN A 127 -21.96 12.09 9.07
CA ASN A 127 -22.52 13.45 9.14
C ASN A 127 -23.55 13.78 8.05
N LEU A 128 -23.78 12.90 7.07
CA LEU A 128 -24.89 13.06 6.12
C LEU A 128 -26.25 12.76 6.74
N TYR A 129 -26.27 12.08 7.89
CA TYR A 129 -27.48 11.63 8.57
C TYR A 129 -27.58 12.32 9.93
N GLU A 130 -28.76 12.82 10.27
CA GLU A 130 -29.00 13.37 11.60
C GLU A 130 -29.06 12.25 12.65
N PRO A 131 -28.78 12.54 13.94
CA PRO A 131 -28.85 11.55 15.01
C PRO A 131 -30.21 10.84 15.04
N GLY A 132 -30.19 9.50 15.05
CA GLY A 132 -31.40 8.66 15.06
C GLY A 132 -31.99 8.33 13.70
N ASP A 133 -31.40 8.77 12.57
CA ASP A 133 -31.89 8.38 11.24
C ASP A 133 -31.64 6.89 10.96
N PRO A 134 -32.69 6.07 10.76
CA PRO A 134 -32.55 4.62 10.55
C PRO A 134 -31.86 4.27 9.22
N ARG A 135 -31.71 5.23 8.30
CA ARG A 135 -31.02 5.03 7.02
C ARG A 135 -29.50 5.07 7.13
N ARG A 136 -28.97 5.51 8.28
CA ARG A 136 -27.52 5.68 8.49
C ARG A 136 -26.77 4.38 8.23
N ASP A 137 -27.22 3.27 8.81
CA ASP A 137 -26.55 1.97 8.69
C ASP A 137 -26.59 1.43 7.26
N ALA A 138 -27.75 1.55 6.59
CA ALA A 138 -27.87 1.22 5.17
C ALA A 138 -26.97 2.12 4.30
N GLY A 139 -26.81 3.39 4.68
CA GLY A 139 -25.90 4.33 4.05
C GLY A 139 -24.43 3.90 4.15
N PHE A 140 -24.00 3.44 5.33
CA PHE A 140 -22.67 2.87 5.52
C PHE A 140 -22.46 1.60 4.70
N ASN A 141 -23.47 0.72 4.61
CA ASN A 141 -23.39 -0.47 3.75
C ASN A 141 -23.20 -0.12 2.26
N ILE A 142 -23.93 0.90 1.76
CA ILE A 142 -23.74 1.40 0.40
C ILE A 142 -22.32 1.93 0.24
N PHE A 143 -21.85 2.76 1.18
CA PHE A 143 -20.49 3.29 1.16
C PHE A 143 -19.42 2.17 1.13
N TYR A 144 -19.58 1.13 1.96
CA TYR A 144 -18.70 -0.04 1.99
C TYR A 144 -18.73 -0.86 0.71
N MET A 145 -19.85 -0.89 -0.01
CA MET A 145 -19.90 -1.51 -1.33
C MET A 145 -18.91 -0.85 -2.30
N GLY A 146 -18.67 0.46 -2.17
CA GLY A 146 -17.68 1.18 -2.96
C GLY A 146 -16.26 0.66 -2.71
N ILE A 147 -15.94 0.30 -1.47
CA ILE A 147 -14.67 -0.32 -1.10
C ILE A 147 -14.49 -1.64 -1.83
N ASN A 148 -15.51 -2.51 -1.79
CA ASN A 148 -15.45 -3.83 -2.42
C ASN A 148 -15.35 -3.74 -3.95
N ILE A 149 -16.10 -2.82 -4.57
CA ILE A 149 -16.01 -2.57 -6.02
C ILE A 149 -14.62 -2.05 -6.38
N GLY A 150 -14.06 -1.11 -5.62
CA GLY A 150 -12.71 -0.62 -5.83
C GLY A 150 -11.67 -1.74 -5.73
N ALA A 151 -11.75 -2.59 -4.71
CA ALA A 151 -10.88 -3.74 -4.51
C ALA A 151 -10.97 -4.77 -5.66
N LEU A 152 -12.19 -5.05 -6.11
CA LEU A 152 -12.45 -5.96 -7.22
C LEU A 152 -11.82 -5.43 -8.53
N LEU A 153 -12.05 -4.17 -8.86
CA LEU A 153 -11.50 -3.52 -10.05
C LEU A 153 -9.97 -3.44 -10.00
N ALA A 154 -9.41 -3.15 -8.81
CA ALA A 154 -7.97 -3.16 -8.61
C ALA A 154 -7.37 -4.55 -8.91
N THR A 155 -7.94 -5.58 -8.31
CA THR A 155 -7.38 -6.94 -8.34
C THR A 155 -7.58 -7.63 -9.69
N LEU A 156 -8.73 -7.45 -10.32
CA LEU A 156 -9.07 -8.16 -11.56
C LEU A 156 -8.71 -7.39 -12.84
N LEU A 157 -8.68 -6.06 -12.77
CA LEU A 157 -8.45 -5.22 -13.95
C LEU A 157 -7.16 -4.44 -13.83
N VAL A 158 -7.07 -3.48 -12.93
CA VAL A 158 -6.00 -2.47 -12.97
C VAL A 158 -4.63 -3.09 -12.68
N ALA A 159 -4.47 -3.83 -11.59
CA ALA A 159 -3.19 -4.43 -11.22
C ALA A 159 -2.68 -5.42 -12.29
N PRO A 160 -3.44 -6.42 -12.76
CA PRO A 160 -2.95 -7.36 -13.76
C PRO A 160 -2.81 -6.72 -15.15
N LEU A 161 -3.82 -5.96 -15.62
CA LEU A 161 -3.79 -5.37 -16.96
C LEU A 161 -2.71 -4.31 -17.10
N MET A 162 -2.64 -3.34 -16.16
CA MET A 162 -1.67 -2.27 -16.27
C MET A 162 -0.25 -2.79 -16.09
N ARG A 163 -0.03 -3.70 -15.14
CA ARG A 163 1.30 -4.28 -14.92
C ARG A 163 1.76 -5.09 -16.11
N ASN A 164 0.93 -6.00 -16.62
CA ASN A 164 1.36 -6.94 -17.64
C ASN A 164 1.49 -6.29 -19.03
N VAL A 165 0.64 -5.30 -19.34
CA VAL A 165 0.65 -4.63 -20.65
C VAL A 165 1.56 -3.40 -20.66
N PHE A 166 1.56 -2.60 -19.59
CA PHE A 166 2.25 -1.30 -19.56
C PHE A 166 3.41 -1.23 -18.55
N GLY A 167 3.54 -2.20 -17.64
CA GLY A 167 4.60 -2.26 -16.65
C GLY A 167 4.29 -1.52 -15.34
N TRP A 168 5.24 -1.59 -14.40
CA TRP A 168 5.08 -1.10 -13.04
C TRP A 168 4.77 0.39 -12.93
N LEU A 169 5.58 1.23 -13.57
CA LEU A 169 5.48 2.68 -13.47
C LEU A 169 4.14 3.19 -13.99
N TRP A 170 3.62 2.61 -15.08
CA TRP A 170 2.31 2.93 -15.60
C TRP A 170 1.18 2.45 -14.69
N THR A 171 1.37 1.33 -13.98
CA THR A 171 0.43 0.87 -12.96
C THR A 171 0.30 1.89 -11.82
N PHE A 172 1.43 2.42 -11.32
CA PHE A 172 1.40 3.48 -10.31
C PHE A 172 0.75 4.76 -10.82
N ARG A 173 1.03 5.16 -12.08
CA ARG A 173 0.38 6.32 -12.70
C ARG A 173 -1.12 6.15 -12.83
N ALA A 174 -1.58 4.99 -13.28
CA ALA A 174 -3.01 4.67 -13.40
C ALA A 174 -3.72 4.72 -12.05
N ALA A 175 -3.11 4.13 -11.01
CA ALA A 175 -3.62 4.21 -9.64
C ALA A 175 -3.67 5.66 -9.13
N GLY A 176 -2.60 6.44 -9.36
CA GLY A 176 -2.53 7.85 -8.96
C GLY A 176 -3.58 8.72 -9.63
N LEU A 177 -3.80 8.53 -10.94
CA LEU A 177 -4.88 9.19 -11.67
C LEU A 177 -6.26 8.81 -11.13
N GLY A 178 -6.46 7.55 -10.73
CA GLY A 178 -7.67 7.10 -10.03
C GLY A 178 -7.94 7.92 -8.76
N VAL A 179 -6.94 8.10 -7.90
CA VAL A 179 -7.08 8.95 -6.71
C VAL A 179 -7.35 10.41 -7.08
N LEU A 180 -6.71 10.95 -8.12
CA LEU A 180 -6.99 12.32 -8.54
C LEU A 180 -8.43 12.49 -9.08
N ILE A 181 -9.01 11.47 -9.71
CA ILE A 181 -10.43 11.46 -10.07
C ILE A 181 -11.30 11.57 -8.81
N SER A 182 -10.92 10.88 -7.72
CA SER A 182 -11.60 10.98 -6.43
C SER A 182 -11.59 12.42 -5.89
N VAL A 183 -10.44 13.10 -5.97
CA VAL A 183 -10.31 14.52 -5.58
C VAL A 183 -11.16 15.42 -6.48
N VAL A 184 -11.20 15.19 -7.79
CA VAL A 184 -12.05 15.95 -8.72
C VAL A 184 -13.53 15.77 -8.38
N ILE A 185 -13.97 14.54 -8.09
CA ILE A 185 -15.35 14.28 -7.66
C ILE A 185 -15.66 15.07 -6.39
N LEU A 186 -14.80 15.00 -5.38
CA LEU A 186 -14.95 15.76 -4.14
C LEU A 186 -15.03 17.28 -4.39
N ALA A 187 -14.15 17.81 -5.25
CA ALA A 187 -14.07 19.23 -5.58
C ALA A 187 -15.32 19.71 -6.35
N THR A 188 -15.85 18.93 -7.29
CA THR A 188 -17.09 19.29 -7.99
C THR A 188 -18.31 19.27 -7.07
N GLN A 189 -18.30 18.43 -6.04
CA GLN A 189 -19.39 18.28 -5.07
C GLN A 189 -19.14 19.07 -3.77
N TRP A 190 -18.20 20.00 -3.78
CA TRP A 190 -17.71 20.69 -2.58
C TRP A 190 -18.82 21.37 -1.78
N ARG A 191 -19.73 22.09 -2.46
CA ARG A 191 -20.86 22.78 -1.82
C ARG A 191 -21.91 21.82 -1.27
N LEU A 192 -22.16 20.73 -1.99
CA LEU A 192 -23.12 19.70 -1.58
C LEU A 192 -22.68 19.01 -0.29
N LEU A 193 -21.37 18.81 -0.13
CA LEU A 193 -20.77 18.15 1.01
C LEU A 193 -20.54 19.08 2.22
N ALA A 194 -20.95 20.35 2.15
CA ALA A 194 -20.76 21.28 3.25
C ALA A 194 -21.44 20.85 4.55
N HIS A 195 -22.60 20.19 4.44
CA HIS A 195 -23.31 19.66 5.60
C HIS A 195 -22.56 18.49 6.28
N ALA A 196 -21.83 17.69 5.50
CA ALA A 196 -21.04 16.56 6.00
C ALA A 196 -19.75 17.00 6.73
N ASP A 197 -19.40 18.29 6.63
CA ASP A 197 -18.18 18.88 7.20
C ASP A 197 -18.40 19.43 8.63
N ARG A 198 -19.48 19.01 9.30
CA ARG A 198 -19.82 19.42 10.67
C ARG A 198 -18.77 18.88 11.63
N GLN A 199 -17.94 19.77 12.19
CA GLN A 199 -16.95 19.42 13.20
C GLN A 199 -17.62 18.95 14.50
N PRO A 200 -16.94 18.09 15.29
CA PRO A 200 -17.47 17.63 16.55
C PRO A 200 -17.46 18.78 17.56
N GLU A 201 -18.41 18.78 18.49
CA GLU A 201 -18.38 19.72 19.62
C GLU A 201 -17.15 19.43 20.48
N HIS A 202 -16.43 20.47 20.87
CA HIS A 202 -15.24 20.32 21.69
C HIS A 202 -15.65 20.26 23.16
N ASP A 203 -15.32 19.15 23.82
CA ASP A 203 -15.49 19.05 25.27
C ASP A 203 -14.27 19.70 25.97
N GLU A 204 -14.50 20.44 27.06
CA GLU A 204 -13.41 21.05 27.82
C GLU A 204 -12.51 19.99 28.51
N GLU A 205 -13.04 18.78 28.70
CA GLU A 205 -12.28 17.64 29.24
C GLU A 205 -11.37 16.96 28.19
N ASP A 206 -11.49 17.28 26.90
CA ASP A 206 -10.69 16.66 25.84
C ASP A 206 -9.19 16.97 25.98
N MET A 207 -8.36 15.93 25.84
CA MET A 207 -6.91 16.14 25.80
C MET A 207 -6.51 16.96 24.56
N GLY A 208 -5.99 18.16 24.78
CA GLY A 208 -5.48 19.02 23.71
C GLY A 208 -4.42 18.36 22.82
N PHE A 209 -4.25 18.87 21.59
CA PHE A 209 -3.38 18.26 20.57
C PHE A 209 -1.93 18.16 21.03
N GLY A 210 -1.41 19.22 21.65
CA GLY A 210 -0.07 19.24 22.22
C GLY A 210 0.12 18.19 23.33
N ALA A 211 -0.93 17.92 24.13
CA ALA A 211 -0.88 16.88 25.15
C ALA A 211 -0.81 15.48 24.53
N VAL A 212 -1.58 15.20 23.47
CA VAL A 212 -1.48 13.91 22.75
C VAL A 212 -0.08 13.73 22.16
N MET A 213 0.46 14.77 21.51
CA MET A 213 1.79 14.70 20.91
C MET A 213 2.88 14.45 21.95
N THR A 214 2.81 15.15 23.09
CA THR A 214 3.86 15.07 24.13
C THR A 214 3.73 13.86 25.06
N LYS A 215 2.50 13.42 25.37
CA LYS A 215 2.26 12.32 26.32
C LYS A 215 2.17 10.95 25.66
N ILE A 216 1.78 10.89 24.38
CA ILE A 216 1.59 9.61 23.67
C ILE A 216 2.63 9.45 22.56
N ILE A 217 2.66 10.37 21.60
CA ILE A 217 3.45 10.20 20.37
C ILE A 217 4.95 10.35 20.63
N LEU A 218 5.36 11.35 21.39
CA LEU A 218 6.78 11.60 21.67
C LEU A 218 7.45 10.46 22.45
N PRO A 219 6.87 9.90 23.52
CA PRO A 219 7.41 8.72 24.19
C PRO A 219 7.44 7.49 23.26
N ALA A 220 6.37 7.24 22.50
CA ALA A 220 6.31 6.15 21.52
C ALA A 220 7.44 6.25 20.49
N PHE A 221 7.65 7.45 19.93
CA PHE A 221 8.72 7.72 18.96
C PHE A 221 10.11 7.59 19.59
N ALA A 222 10.32 8.13 20.79
CA ALA A 222 11.62 8.06 21.48
C ALA A 222 11.99 6.61 21.82
N VAL A 223 11.05 5.82 22.35
CA VAL A 223 11.26 4.40 22.65
C VAL A 223 11.48 3.60 21.38
N GLY A 224 10.72 3.87 20.31
CA GLY A 224 10.90 3.20 19.03
C GLY A 224 12.25 3.47 18.39
N LEU A 225 12.70 4.74 18.44
CA LEU A 225 14.01 5.14 17.93
C LEU A 225 15.15 4.51 18.74
N ALA A 226 15.02 4.49 20.07
CA ALA A 226 15.97 3.80 20.94
C ALA A 226 16.03 2.29 20.63
N GLY A 227 14.87 1.67 20.40
CA GLY A 227 14.74 0.28 19.98
C GLY A 227 15.47 -0.01 18.67
N TYR A 228 15.27 0.82 17.65
CA TYR A 228 15.93 0.70 16.37
C TYR A 228 17.46 0.72 16.51
N PHE A 229 18.00 1.73 17.21
CA PHE A 229 19.46 1.84 17.41
C PHE A 229 20.02 0.70 18.27
N PHE A 230 19.26 0.24 19.26
CA PHE A 230 19.63 -0.92 20.07
C PHE A 230 19.73 -2.19 19.22
N ALA A 231 18.68 -2.52 18.44
CA ALA A 231 18.66 -3.70 17.57
C ALA A 231 19.80 -3.68 16.53
N ARG A 232 20.08 -2.49 15.97
CA ARG A 232 21.21 -2.29 15.05
C ARG A 232 22.56 -2.50 15.72
N LYS A 233 22.74 -2.01 16.96
CA LYS A 233 23.99 -2.17 17.72
C LYS A 233 24.26 -3.62 18.11
N VAL A 234 23.21 -4.38 18.46
CA VAL A 234 23.30 -5.79 18.85
C VAL A 234 23.43 -6.72 17.63
N GLY A 235 23.10 -6.22 16.42
CA GLY A 235 23.17 -7.03 15.19
C GLY A 235 22.07 -8.09 15.14
N MET A 236 20.85 -7.74 15.59
CA MET A 236 19.71 -8.66 15.53
C MET A 236 19.43 -9.10 14.08
N SER A 237 19.36 -10.41 13.85
CA SER A 237 19.15 -11.01 12.53
C SER A 237 17.74 -11.59 12.34
N VAL A 238 17.07 -12.00 13.42
CA VAL A 238 15.73 -12.62 13.36
C VAL A 238 14.64 -11.59 13.12
N VAL A 239 14.75 -10.41 13.73
CA VAL A 239 13.82 -9.28 13.57
C VAL A 239 14.62 -8.11 13.06
N SER A 240 14.14 -7.46 12.00
CA SER A 240 14.81 -6.28 11.45
C SER A 240 14.86 -5.17 12.51
N PRO A 241 15.89 -4.31 12.51
CA PRO A 241 15.94 -3.19 13.45
C PRO A 241 14.74 -2.25 13.35
N SER A 242 14.15 -2.10 12.17
CA SER A 242 12.97 -1.23 11.95
C SER A 242 11.70 -1.84 12.56
N ASP A 243 11.45 -3.14 12.35
CA ASP A 243 10.32 -3.87 12.94
C ASP A 243 10.44 -3.87 14.46
N PHE A 244 11.64 -4.16 14.98
CA PHE A 244 11.89 -4.13 16.41
C PHE A 244 11.63 -2.75 17.00
N GLY A 245 12.14 -1.69 16.36
CA GLY A 245 11.89 -0.31 16.74
C GLY A 245 10.39 0.02 16.76
N PHE A 246 9.65 -0.38 15.73
CA PHE A 246 8.20 -0.16 15.67
C PHE A 246 7.45 -0.89 16.79
N LEU A 247 7.78 -2.16 17.04
CA LEU A 247 7.17 -2.97 18.09
C LEU A 247 7.39 -2.37 19.48
N VAL A 248 8.61 -1.99 19.83
CA VAL A 248 8.88 -1.38 21.15
C VAL A 248 8.30 0.04 21.26
N GLY A 249 8.27 0.79 20.15
CA GLY A 249 7.60 2.10 20.10
C GLY A 249 6.10 2.03 20.32
N SER A 250 5.47 0.88 20.05
CA SER A 250 4.05 0.64 20.32
C SER A 250 3.76 0.39 21.81
N ILE A 251 4.77 0.03 22.62
CA ILE A 251 4.60 -0.30 24.04
C ILE A 251 4.06 0.90 24.85
N PRO A 252 4.63 2.11 24.78
CA PRO A 252 4.07 3.27 25.49
C PRO A 252 2.61 3.57 25.13
N VAL A 253 2.22 3.37 23.87
CA VAL A 253 0.84 3.57 23.41
C VAL A 253 -0.10 2.54 24.03
N LEU A 254 0.29 1.26 24.01
CA LEU A 254 -0.48 0.19 24.64
C LEU A 254 -0.60 0.41 26.15
N LEU A 255 0.50 0.75 26.83
CA LEU A 255 0.51 1.06 28.26
C LEU A 255 -0.41 2.24 28.58
N PHE A 256 -0.41 3.29 27.75
CA PHE A 256 -1.30 4.43 27.92
C PHE A 256 -2.77 4.00 27.90
N PHE A 257 -3.20 3.23 26.88
CA PHE A 257 -4.59 2.77 26.79
C PHE A 257 -4.97 1.78 27.89
N VAL A 258 -4.07 0.90 28.30
CA VAL A 258 -4.30 -0.02 29.42
C VAL A 258 -4.46 0.77 30.72
N VAL A 259 -3.57 1.72 31.01
CA VAL A 259 -3.67 2.57 32.19
C VAL A 259 -4.94 3.42 32.15
N LEU A 260 -5.33 3.94 30.99
CA LEU A 260 -6.57 4.68 30.80
C LEU A 260 -7.78 3.80 31.14
N ALA A 261 -7.84 2.57 30.64
CA ALA A 261 -8.92 1.63 30.94
C ALA A 261 -9.04 1.30 32.44
N PHE A 262 -7.94 1.29 33.19
CA PHE A 262 -7.95 1.07 34.63
C PHE A 262 -8.24 2.32 35.47
N LYS A 263 -7.98 3.52 34.94
CA LYS A 263 -8.22 4.81 35.62
C LYS A 263 -9.53 5.48 35.22
N ALA A 264 -10.21 4.98 34.19
CA ALA A 264 -11.48 5.52 33.72
C ALA A 264 -12.56 5.48 34.81
N ARG A 265 -13.54 6.36 34.68
CA ARG A 265 -14.69 6.45 35.59
C ARG A 265 -15.46 5.12 35.59
N GLU A 266 -16.15 4.82 36.68
CA GLU A 266 -16.79 3.51 36.87
C GLU A 266 -17.85 3.18 35.79
N ASP A 267 -18.46 4.21 35.21
CA ASP A 267 -19.44 4.13 34.13
C ASP A 267 -18.81 3.84 32.75
N GLU A 268 -17.62 4.36 32.47
CA GLU A 268 -16.93 4.17 31.18
C GLU A 268 -16.03 2.93 31.15
N ARG A 269 -15.54 2.52 32.32
CA ARG A 269 -14.56 1.43 32.48
C ARG A 269 -15.01 0.09 31.86
N PRO A 270 -16.27 -0.37 32.00
CA PRO A 270 -16.71 -1.62 31.36
C PRO A 270 -16.59 -1.56 29.83
N GLY A 271 -16.92 -0.41 29.22
CA GLY A 271 -16.81 -0.21 27.78
C GLY A 271 -15.36 -0.24 27.31
N LEU A 272 -14.46 0.46 27.99
CA LEU A 272 -13.02 0.47 27.67
C LEU A 272 -12.37 -0.91 27.85
N LEU A 273 -12.73 -1.64 28.90
CA LEU A 273 -12.24 -3.01 29.10
C LEU A 273 -12.78 -3.99 28.04
N ALA A 274 -14.01 -3.80 27.55
CA ALA A 274 -14.58 -4.60 26.47
C ALA A 274 -13.88 -4.36 25.11
N LEU A 275 -13.29 -3.18 24.90
CA LEU A 275 -12.52 -2.88 23.68
C LEU A 275 -11.18 -3.64 23.63
N LEU A 276 -10.54 -3.93 24.78
CA LEU A 276 -9.25 -4.63 24.81
C LEU A 276 -9.27 -6.00 24.10
N PRO A 277 -10.18 -6.95 24.41
CA PRO A 277 -10.24 -8.22 23.69
C PRO A 277 -10.61 -8.04 22.23
N ILE A 278 -11.42 -7.03 21.88
CA ILE A 278 -11.76 -6.70 20.49
C ILE A 278 -10.52 -6.24 19.72
N PHE A 279 -9.65 -5.43 20.34
CA PHE A 279 -8.39 -5.00 19.73
C PHE A 279 -7.41 -6.14 19.56
N VAL A 280 -7.32 -7.07 20.52
CA VAL A 280 -6.48 -8.27 20.38
C VAL A 280 -6.98 -9.15 19.24
N ALA A 281 -8.29 -9.44 19.20
CA ALA A 281 -8.89 -10.24 18.14
C ALA A 281 -8.77 -9.57 16.75
N GLY A 282 -9.06 -8.27 16.67
CA GLY A 282 -8.95 -7.47 15.46
C GLY A 282 -7.50 -7.37 14.98
N GLY A 283 -6.54 -7.15 15.88
CA GLY A 283 -5.12 -7.14 15.57
C GLY A 283 -4.64 -8.48 15.00
N ALA A 284 -5.03 -9.60 15.62
CA ALA A 284 -4.72 -10.93 15.11
C ALA A 284 -5.35 -11.17 13.72
N PHE A 285 -6.61 -10.76 13.53
CA PHE A 285 -7.28 -10.85 12.24
C PHE A 285 -6.54 -10.07 11.15
N PHE A 286 -6.22 -8.79 11.40
CA PHE A 286 -5.53 -7.96 10.42
C PHE A 286 -4.09 -8.40 10.16
N MET A 287 -3.41 -8.94 11.16
CA MET A 287 -2.08 -9.54 10.99
C MET A 287 -2.14 -10.70 9.99
N ILE A 288 -3.14 -11.58 10.12
CA ILE A 288 -3.33 -12.70 9.19
C ILE A 288 -3.78 -12.20 7.80
N LEU A 289 -4.72 -11.25 7.76
CA LEU A 289 -5.27 -10.73 6.51
C LEU A 289 -4.19 -10.14 5.60
N HIS A 290 -3.25 -9.38 6.15
CA HIS A 290 -2.19 -8.73 5.37
C HIS A 290 -1.02 -9.65 4.98
N LEU A 291 -1.10 -10.94 5.32
CA LEU A 291 -0.27 -11.95 4.66
C LEU A 291 -0.63 -12.07 3.18
N ASN A 292 -1.82 -11.63 2.78
CA ASN A 292 -2.30 -11.67 1.39
C ASN A 292 -1.36 -10.95 0.40
N GLY A 293 -0.82 -9.77 0.74
CA GLY A 293 0.11 -9.01 -0.11
C GLY A 293 1.59 -9.24 0.23
N SER A 294 1.87 -10.11 1.20
CA SER A 294 3.23 -10.51 1.57
C SER A 294 3.49 -11.99 1.29
N ALA A 295 3.56 -12.82 2.32
CA ALA A 295 3.92 -14.23 2.23
C ALA A 295 3.04 -15.03 1.25
N MET A 296 1.73 -14.78 1.22
CA MET A 296 0.83 -15.48 0.29
C MET A 296 1.06 -15.05 -1.16
N THR A 297 1.42 -13.79 -1.38
CA THR A 297 1.77 -13.28 -2.72
C THR A 297 3.10 -13.89 -3.21
N GLN A 298 4.10 -14.04 -2.33
CA GLN A 298 5.34 -14.74 -2.67
C GLN A 298 5.08 -16.22 -2.97
N TRP A 299 4.35 -16.91 -2.10
CA TRP A 299 3.98 -18.30 -2.31
C TRP A 299 3.21 -18.51 -3.64
N ALA A 300 2.26 -17.62 -3.97
CA ALA A 300 1.54 -17.69 -5.23
C ALA A 300 2.43 -17.42 -6.46
N ARG A 301 3.52 -16.66 -6.31
CA ARG A 301 4.48 -16.40 -7.39
C ARG A 301 5.42 -17.58 -7.60
N ASP A 302 5.92 -18.16 -6.50
CA ASP A 302 7.06 -19.06 -6.46
C ASP A 302 6.64 -20.54 -6.49
N GLU A 303 5.50 -20.88 -5.90
CA GLU A 303 5.07 -22.27 -5.65
C GLU A 303 3.77 -22.66 -6.37
N THR A 304 3.17 -21.76 -7.15
CA THR A 304 1.89 -22.00 -7.84
C THR A 304 2.06 -21.97 -9.36
N ASP A 305 1.61 -23.02 -10.05
CA ASP A 305 1.44 -22.98 -11.50
C ASP A 305 0.24 -22.09 -11.87
N ARG A 306 0.53 -21.01 -12.60
CA ARG A 306 -0.46 -20.02 -13.03
C ARG A 306 -1.07 -20.35 -14.40
N GLN A 307 -0.71 -21.49 -14.99
CA GLN A 307 -1.26 -21.95 -16.27
C GLN A 307 -2.48 -22.86 -16.04
N VAL A 308 -3.69 -22.32 -16.21
CA VAL A 308 -4.92 -23.12 -16.21
C VAL A 308 -5.22 -23.56 -17.64
N ALA A 309 -5.08 -24.85 -17.94
CA ALA A 309 -5.37 -25.40 -19.26
C ALA A 309 -6.82 -25.08 -19.71
N GLY A 310 -6.97 -24.48 -20.89
CA GLY A 310 -8.27 -24.13 -21.48
C GLY A 310 -8.81 -22.73 -21.14
N VAL A 311 -8.36 -22.10 -20.05
CA VAL A 311 -8.72 -20.72 -19.65
C VAL A 311 -7.68 -19.70 -20.14
N THR A 312 -6.44 -20.17 -20.30
CA THR A 312 -5.23 -19.47 -20.80
C THR A 312 -5.48 -18.60 -22.04
N ARG A 313 -6.33 -19.07 -22.96
CA ARG A 313 -6.57 -18.42 -24.26
C ARG A 313 -7.49 -17.20 -24.17
N ALA A 314 -8.37 -17.12 -23.16
CA ALA A 314 -9.32 -16.01 -22.99
C ALA A 314 -8.78 -14.89 -22.09
N LEU A 315 -7.77 -15.20 -21.26
CA LEU A 315 -7.14 -14.27 -20.30
C LEU A 315 -5.67 -13.99 -20.67
N THR A 316 -5.37 -13.79 -21.95
CA THR A 316 -3.99 -13.53 -22.44
C THR A 316 -3.34 -12.31 -21.79
N TRP A 317 -4.09 -11.35 -21.25
CA TRP A 317 -3.56 -10.23 -20.46
C TRP A 317 -3.09 -10.60 -19.04
N THR A 318 -3.45 -11.77 -18.53
CA THR A 318 -2.88 -12.31 -17.28
C THR A 318 -1.53 -12.99 -17.51
N HIS A 319 -1.21 -13.31 -18.77
CA HIS A 319 0.11 -13.80 -19.15
C HIS A 319 1.12 -12.66 -19.11
N GLN A 320 2.24 -12.94 -18.46
CA GLN A 320 3.28 -11.95 -18.24
C GLN A 320 4.29 -12.00 -19.39
N GLU A 321 3.95 -11.35 -20.49
CA GLU A 321 4.77 -11.22 -21.72
C GLU A 321 5.57 -9.89 -21.76
N ALA A 322 5.97 -9.36 -20.61
CA ALA A 322 6.74 -8.11 -20.59
C ALA A 322 8.17 -8.38 -21.11
N PHE A 323 8.56 -7.76 -22.22
CA PHE A 323 9.96 -7.73 -22.69
C PHE A 323 10.91 -7.25 -21.58
N PRO A 324 12.14 -7.75 -21.49
CA PRO A 324 13.12 -7.27 -20.52
C PRO A 324 13.38 -5.78 -20.82
N ARG A 325 12.91 -4.89 -19.94
CA ARG A 325 13.25 -3.48 -19.98
C ARG A 325 14.29 -3.22 -18.90
N TYR A 326 15.39 -2.60 -19.31
CA TYR A 326 16.53 -2.34 -18.45
C TYR A 326 16.15 -1.56 -17.18
N TYR A 327 16.83 -1.87 -16.07
CA TYR A 327 16.58 -1.37 -14.72
C TYR A 327 16.81 0.14 -14.57
N VAL A 328 15.85 0.96 -14.97
CA VAL A 328 15.88 2.41 -14.69
C VAL A 328 15.53 2.75 -13.24
N ASN A 329 14.94 1.80 -12.49
CA ASN A 329 14.38 2.07 -11.17
C ASN A 329 15.28 1.65 -9.99
N ALA A 330 16.14 0.65 -10.19
CA ALA A 330 17.03 0.11 -9.15
C ALA A 330 18.18 1.07 -8.81
N ALA A 331 18.65 1.04 -7.56
CA ALA A 331 19.81 1.80 -7.11
C ALA A 331 21.11 1.29 -7.75
N GLU A 332 22.14 2.15 -7.86
CA GLU A 332 23.40 1.84 -8.58
C GLU A 332 24.17 0.63 -8.01
N ASP A 333 23.96 0.34 -6.73
CA ASP A 333 24.62 -0.73 -5.97
C ASP A 333 23.95 -2.09 -6.09
N VAL A 334 22.76 -2.17 -6.72
CA VAL A 334 22.07 -3.44 -6.98
C VAL A 334 22.85 -4.22 -8.06
N PRO A 335 23.34 -5.45 -7.78
CA PRO A 335 24.01 -6.28 -8.78
C PRO A 335 23.10 -6.55 -9.97
N ARG A 336 23.59 -6.30 -11.20
CA ARG A 336 22.82 -6.46 -12.44
C ARG A 336 23.56 -7.40 -13.40
N PRO A 337 22.85 -8.31 -14.10
CA PRO A 337 23.41 -8.97 -15.28
C PRO A 337 23.89 -7.91 -16.29
N ASP A 338 24.95 -8.20 -17.06
CA ASP A 338 25.40 -7.30 -18.12
C ASP A 338 24.27 -7.12 -19.15
N PRO A 339 23.97 -5.90 -19.63
CA PRO A 339 22.89 -5.64 -20.59
C PRO A 339 22.99 -6.44 -21.88
N ARG A 340 24.19 -6.95 -22.17
CA ARG A 340 24.54 -7.70 -23.37
C ARG A 340 24.49 -9.21 -23.16
N SER A 341 24.15 -9.68 -21.97
CA SER A 341 24.11 -11.11 -21.64
C SER A 341 22.71 -11.71 -21.87
N LEU A 342 22.63 -12.65 -22.80
CA LEU A 342 21.51 -13.57 -22.97
C LEU A 342 21.97 -14.91 -22.37
N LEU A 343 21.44 -15.30 -21.22
CA LEU A 343 21.76 -16.59 -20.61
C LEU A 343 20.58 -17.53 -20.83
N VAL A 344 20.89 -18.70 -21.39
CA VAL A 344 19.96 -19.81 -21.51
C VAL A 344 20.13 -20.67 -20.26
N VAL A 345 19.05 -20.89 -19.51
CA VAL A 345 19.08 -21.72 -18.30
C VAL A 345 18.21 -22.95 -18.53
N ASP A 346 18.84 -24.12 -18.59
CA ASP A 346 18.17 -25.38 -18.92
C ASP A 346 17.33 -25.96 -17.77
N ASP A 347 17.62 -25.58 -16.51
CA ASP A 347 16.87 -26.02 -15.33
C ASP A 347 15.77 -24.99 -14.95
N PRO A 348 14.47 -25.36 -15.01
CA PRO A 348 13.36 -24.49 -14.67
C PRO A 348 13.40 -23.91 -13.24
N ARG A 349 14.03 -24.60 -12.28
CA ARG A 349 14.16 -24.15 -10.88
C ARG A 349 15.27 -23.13 -10.72
N ILE A 350 16.39 -23.28 -11.44
CA ILE A 350 17.50 -22.32 -11.44
C ILE A 350 17.13 -21.09 -12.28
N ALA A 351 16.39 -21.29 -13.37
CA ALA A 351 15.82 -20.21 -14.18
C ALA A 351 14.89 -19.31 -13.36
N ALA A 352 14.15 -19.88 -12.40
CA ALA A 352 13.31 -19.13 -11.48
C ALA A 352 14.09 -18.32 -10.42
N MET A 353 15.34 -18.71 -10.12
CA MET A 353 16.20 -18.03 -9.13
C MET A 353 16.97 -16.83 -9.70
N PHE A 354 17.25 -16.83 -11.01
CA PHE A 354 17.90 -15.72 -11.72
C PHE A 354 16.95 -14.92 -12.61
N GLY A 355 15.66 -15.32 -12.60
CA GLY A 355 14.56 -14.94 -13.48
C GLY A 355 14.93 -14.38 -14.86
N GLN A 356 15.88 -15.03 -15.49
CA GLN A 356 16.05 -14.84 -16.90
C GLN A 356 14.87 -15.46 -17.62
N GLN A 357 14.33 -14.66 -18.53
CA GLN A 357 13.27 -15.09 -19.40
C GLN A 357 13.68 -16.37 -20.10
N ARG A 358 12.72 -17.30 -20.19
CA ARG A 358 12.59 -18.11 -21.39
C ARG A 358 12.51 -17.16 -22.58
N LEU A 359 13.65 -16.78 -23.15
CA LEU A 359 13.69 -16.69 -24.61
C LEU A 359 13.50 -18.13 -25.04
N ASP A 360 12.36 -18.44 -25.63
CA ASP A 360 12.30 -19.69 -26.35
C ASP A 360 13.35 -19.66 -27.46
N GLN A 361 13.69 -20.83 -27.96
CA GLN A 361 14.74 -20.97 -28.95
C GLN A 361 14.47 -20.09 -30.19
N GLN A 362 13.20 -19.86 -30.52
CA GLN A 362 12.78 -18.93 -31.57
C GLN A 362 13.13 -17.47 -31.30
N ALA A 363 12.92 -16.97 -30.08
CA ALA A 363 13.27 -15.61 -29.73
C ALA A 363 14.79 -15.38 -29.73
N VAL A 364 15.57 -16.38 -29.30
CA VAL A 364 17.04 -16.34 -29.41
C VAL A 364 17.49 -16.32 -30.86
N GLU A 365 16.93 -17.20 -31.70
CA GLU A 365 17.25 -17.27 -33.13
C GLU A 365 16.87 -15.98 -33.88
N ALA A 366 15.72 -15.36 -33.55
CA ALA A 366 15.28 -14.10 -34.15
C ALA A 366 16.21 -12.92 -33.80
N ILE A 367 16.68 -12.85 -32.55
CA ILE A 367 17.64 -11.83 -32.11
C ILE A 367 19.02 -12.08 -32.73
N ALA A 368 19.44 -13.35 -32.84
CA ALA A 368 20.71 -13.72 -33.46
C ALA A 368 20.75 -13.45 -34.98
N ALA A 369 19.59 -13.40 -35.65
CA ALA A 369 19.47 -13.12 -37.06
C ALA A 369 19.43 -11.62 -37.42
N ALA A 370 19.40 -10.72 -36.43
CA ALA A 370 19.39 -9.28 -36.68
C ALA A 370 20.77 -8.78 -37.17
N GLU A 371 20.81 -8.08 -38.31
CA GLU A 371 22.06 -7.66 -38.98
C GLU A 371 22.92 -6.70 -38.13
N ASP A 372 22.32 -6.04 -37.13
CA ASP A 372 22.94 -5.08 -36.23
C ASP A 372 23.41 -5.69 -34.91
N ILE A 373 23.19 -7.00 -34.69
CA ILE A 373 23.53 -7.68 -33.43
C ILE A 373 24.65 -8.69 -33.68
N ARG A 374 25.81 -8.48 -33.05
CA ARG A 374 26.92 -9.44 -33.05
C ARG A 374 26.78 -10.40 -31.86
N VAL A 375 26.34 -11.63 -32.12
CA VAL A 375 26.29 -12.69 -31.11
C VAL A 375 27.70 -13.25 -30.88
N VAL A 376 28.12 -13.35 -29.61
CA VAL A 376 29.35 -14.01 -29.21
C VAL A 376 28.99 -15.12 -28.24
N GLU A 377 29.26 -16.37 -28.63
CA GLU A 377 29.07 -17.54 -27.79
C GLU A 377 30.20 -17.58 -26.75
N VAL A 378 29.88 -17.33 -25.48
CA VAL A 378 30.86 -17.38 -24.39
C VAL A 378 30.78 -18.75 -23.72
N SER A 379 31.10 -19.83 -24.46
CA SER A 379 31.29 -21.15 -23.86
C SER A 379 32.74 -21.29 -23.41
N GLY A 380 33.01 -20.92 -22.16
CA GLY A 380 34.25 -21.28 -21.49
C GLY A 380 34.10 -22.65 -20.85
N ALA A 381 34.91 -23.64 -21.24
CA ALA A 381 34.97 -24.96 -20.60
C ALA A 381 35.26 -24.92 -19.09
N ASP A 382 35.66 -23.76 -18.55
CA ASP A 382 36.05 -23.56 -17.14
C ASP A 382 35.25 -22.46 -16.41
N GLY A 383 34.08 -22.05 -16.90
CA GLY A 383 33.13 -21.24 -16.12
C GLY A 383 33.55 -19.80 -15.75
N HIS A 384 34.57 -19.23 -16.39
CA HIS A 384 34.96 -17.84 -16.19
C HIS A 384 34.50 -16.95 -17.36
N PHE A 385 33.70 -15.93 -17.04
CA PHE A 385 33.31 -14.85 -17.97
C PHE A 385 34.56 -14.03 -18.37
N ALA A 386 34.89 -14.00 -19.65
CA ALA A 386 35.90 -13.09 -20.19
C ALA A 386 35.33 -11.65 -20.19
N ARG A 387 36.15 -10.68 -19.76
CA ARG A 387 35.79 -9.26 -19.60
C ARG A 387 35.39 -8.57 -20.90
#